data_AF-A0A420TTH2-F1
#
_entry.id   AF-A0A420TTH2-F1
#
_cell.length_a   1.000
_cell.length_b   1.000
_cell.length_c   1.000
_cell.angle_alpha   90.00
_cell.angle_beta   90.00
_cell.angle_gamma   90.00
#
_symmetry.space_group_name_H-M   'P 1'
#
loop_
_entity.id
_entity.type
_entity.pdbx_description
1 polymer ?
#
loop_
_entity_poly.entity_id
_entity_poly.type
_entity_poly.pdbx_seq_one_letter_code
_entity_poly.pdbx_strand_id
1 'polypeptide(L)'
;MTPPTPPRKVLMVVTVGGYTHAGKTPSQGFALPPLTLMVVAPVLEIGKVLAQRGHVVDFATLEGQESWTMGYEYISQLHLMGHGPSHEDLEAYYLRMQE
;
A
#
# COMPACT_ATOMS: atom_id res chain seq x y z
N MET A 1 15.01 -2.37 -33.90
CA MET A 1 14.79 -1.66 -32.62
C MET A 1 13.30 -1.47 -32.45
N THR A 2 12.70 -2.01 -31.39
CA THR A 2 11.30 -1.74 -31.06
C THR A 2 11.17 -0.27 -30.65
N PRO A 3 10.17 0.47 -31.15
CA PRO A 3 9.96 1.85 -30.74
C PRO A 3 9.69 1.90 -29.23
N PRO A 4 10.22 2.92 -28.51
CA PRO A 4 9.97 3.06 -27.09
C PRO A 4 8.46 3.18 -26.85
N THR A 5 7.96 2.46 -25.86
CA THR A 5 6.55 2.55 -25.48
C THR A 5 6.22 3.98 -25.07
N PRO A 6 5.13 4.57 -25.58
CA PRO A 6 4.78 5.94 -25.21
C PRO A 6 4.47 6.04 -23.71
N PRO A 7 4.76 7.19 -23.08
CA PRO A 7 4.30 7.50 -21.74
C PRO A 7 2.81 7.23 -21.57
N ARG A 8 2.43 6.72 -20.40
CA ARG A 8 1.04 6.42 -20.03
C ARG A 8 0.80 6.84 -18.59
N LYS A 9 -0.45 7.12 -18.27
CA LYS A 9 -0.91 7.27 -16.89
C LYS A 9 -1.30 5.90 -16.34
N VAL A 10 -0.78 5.56 -15.17
CA VAL A 10 -1.01 4.27 -14.48
C VAL A 10 -1.59 4.57 -13.10
N LEU A 11 -2.67 3.89 -12.75
CA LEU A 11 -3.22 3.91 -11.40
C LEU A 11 -2.86 2.59 -10.71
N MET A 12 -2.09 2.68 -9.62
CA MET A 12 -1.82 1.54 -8.75
C MET A 12 -2.82 1.53 -7.61
N VAL A 13 -3.52 0.42 -7.43
CA VAL A 13 -4.55 0.28 -6.41
C VAL A 13 -4.09 -0.74 -5.37
N VAL A 14 -4.01 -0.32 -4.12
CA VAL A 14 -3.72 -1.19 -2.98
C VAL A 14 -4.77 -0.97 -1.91
N THR A 15 -5.71 -1.90 -1.79
CA THR A 15 -6.79 -1.87 -0.79
C THR A 15 -6.66 -2.97 0.26
N VAL A 16 -5.64 -3.83 0.12
CA VAL A 16 -5.36 -4.96 1.00
C VAL A 16 -3.90 -4.91 1.44
N GLY A 17 -3.63 -5.29 2.69
CA GLY A 17 -2.31 -5.19 3.34
C GLY A 17 -2.29 -4.40 4.65
N GLY A 18 -3.42 -3.80 5.04
CA GLY A 18 -3.52 -2.82 6.13
C GLY A 18 -3.41 -3.33 7.57
N TYR A 19 -3.58 -4.63 7.82
CA TYR A 19 -3.76 -5.10 9.20
C TYR A 19 -3.22 -6.52 9.37
N THR A 20 -1.92 -6.69 9.24
CA THR A 20 -1.24 -7.77 9.96
C THR A 20 -1.19 -7.34 11.43
N HIS A 21 -1.93 -8.02 12.31
CA HIS A 21 -2.03 -7.73 13.74
C HIS A 21 -0.65 -7.66 14.42
N ALA A 22 -0.05 -6.47 14.47
CA ALA A 22 1.03 -6.12 15.39
C ALA A 22 1.13 -4.59 15.52
N GLY A 23 0.00 -3.95 15.84
CA GLY A 23 -0.11 -2.49 15.95
C GLY A 23 -0.92 -2.01 17.16
N LYS A 24 -1.09 -2.86 18.16
CA LYS A 24 -1.34 -2.44 19.55
C LYS A 24 -0.45 -3.30 20.43
N THR A 25 0.73 -2.79 20.79
CA THR A 25 1.30 -3.13 22.09
C THR A 25 0.43 -2.40 23.12
N PRO A 26 -0.31 -3.09 24.00
CA PRO A 26 -0.76 -2.46 25.22
C PRO A 26 0.51 -2.19 26.03
N SER A 27 0.86 -0.92 26.20
CA SER A 27 1.65 -0.43 27.33
C SER A 27 2.79 -1.35 27.82
N GLN A 28 3.74 -1.74 26.96
CA GLN A 28 5.04 -2.25 27.40
C GLN A 28 6.03 -2.29 26.22
N GLY A 29 7.16 -1.62 26.41
CA GLY A 29 8.14 -1.32 25.37
C GLY A 29 8.88 -2.56 24.88
N PHE A 30 8.64 -2.94 23.63
CA PHE A 30 9.60 -3.63 22.77
C PHE A 30 9.34 -3.17 21.32
N ALA A 31 10.33 -2.54 20.70
CA ALA A 31 10.24 -2.03 19.34
C ALA A 31 10.49 -3.15 18.32
N LEU A 32 9.41 -3.69 17.75
CA LEU A 32 9.49 -4.41 16.47
C LEU A 32 9.30 -3.39 15.34
N PRO A 33 10.04 -3.50 14.21
CA PRO A 33 9.74 -2.68 13.04
C PRO A 33 8.33 -3.03 12.53
N PRO A 34 7.51 -2.05 12.11
CA PRO A 34 6.13 -2.30 11.73
C PRO A 34 6.07 -3.17 10.47
N LEU A 35 5.57 -4.40 10.63
CA LEU A 35 5.31 -5.36 9.54
C LEU A 35 4.39 -4.78 8.45
N THR A 36 3.62 -3.74 8.76
CA THR A 36 2.75 -3.01 7.83
C THR A 36 3.50 -2.43 6.63
N LEU A 37 4.77 -2.03 6.81
CA LEU A 37 5.57 -1.48 5.70
C LEU A 37 5.97 -2.56 4.67
N MET A 38 5.94 -3.83 5.05
CA MET A 38 6.56 -4.91 4.29
C MET A 38 5.70 -5.42 3.12
N VAL A 39 4.38 -5.25 3.17
CA VAL A 39 3.45 -5.82 2.17
C VAL A 39 3.17 -4.91 0.96
N VAL A 40 3.36 -3.59 1.10
CA VAL A 40 3.04 -2.61 0.05
C VAL A 40 4.27 -2.28 -0.80
N ALA A 41 5.46 -2.51 -0.25
CA ALA A 41 6.74 -2.21 -0.90
C ALA A 41 6.88 -2.80 -2.32
N PRO A 42 6.49 -4.06 -2.63
CA PRO A 42 6.66 -4.59 -3.99
C PRO A 42 5.87 -3.81 -5.04
N VAL A 43 4.65 -3.38 -4.71
CA VAL A 43 3.79 -2.61 -5.62
C VAL A 43 4.41 -1.23 -5.86
N LEU A 44 4.90 -0.58 -4.80
CA LEU A 44 5.57 0.72 -4.89
C LEU A 44 6.90 0.67 -5.66
N GLU A 45 7.69 -0.40 -5.51
CA GLU A 45 8.90 -0.58 -6.31
C GLU A 45 8.60 -0.76 -7.81
N ILE A 46 7.50 -1.42 -8.18
CA ILE A 46 7.04 -1.47 -9.58
C ILE A 46 6.67 -0.07 -10.06
N GLY A 47 5.95 0.70 -9.26
CA GLY A 47 5.58 2.09 -9.56
C GLY A 47 6.81 2.96 -9.85
N LYS A 48 7.85 2.82 -9.03
CA LYS A 48 9.12 3.52 -9.22
C LYS A 48 9.76 3.22 -10.57
N VAL A 49 9.80 1.94 -10.95
CA VAL A 49 10.34 1.52 -12.26
C VAL A 49 9.50 2.07 -13.42
N LEU A 50 8.18 2.13 -13.28
CA LEU A 50 7.29 2.72 -14.30
C LEU A 50 7.52 4.24 -14.43
N ALA A 51 7.66 4.95 -13.31
CA ALA A 51 7.96 6.37 -13.31
C ALA A 51 9.33 6.67 -13.96
N GLN A 52 10.35 5.86 -13.67
CA GLN A 52 11.68 5.96 -14.32
C GLN A 52 11.62 5.75 -15.84
N ARG A 53 10.61 5.02 -16.34
CA ARG A 53 10.36 4.83 -17.78
C ARG A 53 9.51 5.94 -18.40
N GLY A 54 9.19 6.98 -17.64
CA GLY A 54 8.43 8.14 -18.09
C GLY A 54 6.91 7.99 -17.99
N HIS A 55 6.39 6.98 -17.28
CA HIS A 55 4.96 6.88 -16.99
C HIS A 55 4.59 7.83 -15.84
N VAL A 56 3.37 8.37 -15.88
CA VAL A 56 2.78 9.07 -14.73
C VAL A 56 2.11 8.04 -13.85
N VAL A 57 2.45 8.02 -12.56
CA VAL A 57 1.95 7.02 -11.63
C VAL A 57 1.11 7.70 -10.56
N ASP A 58 -0.16 7.31 -10.48
CA ASP A 58 -1.08 7.64 -9.40
C ASP A 58 -1.21 6.43 -8.46
N PHE A 59 -1.60 6.69 -7.21
CA PHE A 59 -1.80 5.65 -6.19
C PHE A 59 -3.19 5.77 -5.57
N ALA A 60 -3.88 4.65 -5.37
CA ALA A 60 -5.16 4.59 -4.67
C ALA A 60 -5.10 3.62 -3.49
N THR A 61 -5.62 4.05 -2.34
CA THR A 61 -5.58 3.30 -1.08
C THR A 61 -6.79 3.62 -0.20
N LEU A 62 -6.95 2.92 0.92
CA LEU A 62 -8.00 3.19 1.91
C LEU A 62 -7.58 4.25 2.93
N GLU A 63 -8.54 4.86 3.60
CA GLU A 63 -8.27 5.80 4.70
C GLU A 63 -7.38 5.18 5.79
N GLY A 64 -6.41 5.94 6.29
CA GLY A 64 -5.43 5.49 7.28
C GLY A 64 -4.17 4.81 6.70
N GLN A 65 -4.10 4.64 5.37
CA GLN A 65 -2.97 4.03 4.66
C GLN A 65 -2.17 5.04 3.82
N GLU A 66 -2.48 6.34 3.91
CA GLU A 66 -1.86 7.41 3.12
C GLU A 66 -0.34 7.47 3.33
N SER A 67 0.09 7.21 4.56
CA SER A 67 1.50 7.21 4.96
C SER A 67 2.36 6.20 4.21
N TRP A 68 1.77 5.20 3.53
CA TRP A 68 2.51 4.25 2.70
C TRP A 68 3.23 4.89 1.53
N THR A 69 2.74 6.04 1.07
CA THR A 69 3.35 6.80 -0.02
C THR A 69 4.53 7.66 0.43
N MET A 70 4.77 7.79 1.74
CA MET A 70 5.91 8.56 2.26
C MET A 70 7.22 7.93 1.77
N GLY A 71 8.08 8.76 1.17
CA GLY A 71 9.35 8.32 0.57
C GLY A 71 9.25 7.88 -0.89
N TYR A 72 8.05 7.86 -1.48
CA TYR A 72 7.82 7.55 -2.89
C TYR A 72 7.36 8.78 -3.67
N GLU A 73 8.26 9.77 -3.80
CA GLU A 73 7.99 11.07 -4.43
C GLU A 73 7.60 11.00 -5.92
N TYR A 74 7.76 9.83 -6.56
CA TYR A 74 7.32 9.62 -7.94
C TYR A 74 5.78 9.58 -8.08
N ILE A 75 5.05 9.39 -6.97
CA ILE A 75 3.58 9.30 -6.98
C ILE A 75 3.00 10.69 -7.24
N SER A 76 2.32 10.84 -8.37
CA SER A 76 1.77 12.12 -8.83
C SER A 76 0.51 12.52 -8.09
N GLN A 77 -0.33 11.56 -7.72
CA GLN A 77 -1.59 11.80 -7.04
C GLN A 77 -1.99 10.61 -6.16
N LEU A 78 -2.47 10.91 -4.95
CA LEU A 78 -3.07 9.95 -4.04
C LEU A 78 -4.60 10.03 -4.12
N HIS A 79 -5.26 8.89 -4.24
CA HIS A 79 -6.72 8.74 -4.28
C HIS A 79 -7.17 7.91 -3.08
N LEU A 80 -8.14 8.42 -2.32
CA LEU A 80 -8.77 7.67 -1.24
C LEU A 80 -10.01 6.95 -1.77
N MET A 81 -10.07 5.63 -1.56
CA MET A 81 -11.20 4.80 -1.99
C MET A 81 -12.28 4.66 -0.92
N GLY A 82 -12.14 5.38 0.20
CA GLY A 82 -13.04 5.37 1.34
C GLY A 82 -12.48 4.58 2.53
N HIS A 83 -13.37 4.30 3.48
CA HIS A 83 -13.02 3.61 4.71
C HIS A 83 -12.62 2.17 4.42
N GLY A 84 -11.55 1.71 5.09
CA GLY A 84 -11.20 0.30 5.08
C GLY A 84 -12.09 -0.53 6.02
N PRO A 85 -11.98 -1.87 5.97
CA PRO A 85 -12.67 -2.75 6.90
C PRO A 85 -12.26 -2.41 8.34
N SER A 86 -13.21 -2.52 9.26
CA SER A 86 -12.93 -2.33 10.68
C SER A 86 -12.00 -3.44 11.19
N HIS A 87 -11.38 -3.22 12.35
CA HIS A 87 -10.54 -4.24 12.98
C HIS A 87 -11.31 -5.55 13.21
N GLU A 88 -12.57 -5.45 13.61
CA GLU A 88 -13.46 -6.60 13.84
C GLU A 88 -13.74 -7.36 12.54
N ASP A 89 -13.98 -6.64 11.43
CA ASP A 89 -14.21 -7.26 10.12
C ASP A 89 -12.99 -8.07 9.65
N LEU A 90 -11.79 -7.56 9.94
CA LEU A 90 -10.53 -8.20 9.58
C LEU A 90 -10.23 -9.41 10.45
N GLU A 91 -10.44 -9.30 11.76
CA GLU A 91 -10.29 -10.42 12.70
C GLU A 91 -11.26 -11.55 12.34
N ALA A 92 -12.53 -11.22 12.08
CA ALA A 92 -13.52 -12.18 11.62
C ALA A 92 -13.15 -12.81 10.27
N TYR A 93 -12.55 -12.05 9.35
CA TYR A 93 -12.02 -12.57 8.09
C TYR A 93 -10.85 -13.55 8.30
N TYR A 94 -9.89 -13.20 9.18
CA TYR A 94 -8.77 -14.08 9.48
C TYR A 94 -9.23 -15.39 10.13
N LEU A 95 -10.14 -15.33 11.10
CA LEU A 95 -10.67 -16.53 11.76
C LEU A 95 -11.35 -17.48 10.77
N ARG A 96 -12.13 -16.96 9.81
CA ARG A 96 -12.74 -17.77 8.74
C ARG A 96 -11.73 -18.45 7.83
N MET A 97 -10.53 -17.88 7.66
CA MET A 97 -9.47 -18.44 6.82
C MET A 97 -8.62 -19.50 7.53
N GLN A 98 -8.76 -19.64 8.86
CA GLN A 98 -8.05 -20.64 9.65
C GLN A 98 -8.83 -21.96 9.82
N GLU A 99 -10.08 -21.99 9.37
CA GLU A 99 -10.92 -23.19 9.26
C GLU A 99 -10.66 -23.94 7.94
#